data_AF-A0A7J6EII2-F1
#
_entry.id   AF-A0A7J6EII2-F1
#
_cell.length_a   1.000
_cell.length_b   1.000
_cell.length_c   1.000
_cell.angle_alpha   90.00
_cell.angle_beta   90.00
_cell.angle_gamma   90.00
#
_symmetry.space_group_name_H-M   'P 1'
#
loop_
_entity.id
_entity.type
_entity.pdbx_description
1 polymer ?
#
loop_
_entity_poly.entity_id
_entity_poly.type
_entity_poly.pdbx_seq_one_letter_code
_entity_poly.pdbx_strand_id
1 'polypeptide(L)'
;MSSLTLLIISLSFNILVLLPLQLDAISSCNGPCRTLNDCDGQLICINGKCNDDPDIGTNICGGGGGGSGTCKSSGTLTCGAKSYPKYKCSPPVTSSTSAKLTNNDFSEGGDGGGPSECDEGYHSNDERVVALSIGWYNDGSRCGKMIKIRATNGRTTTAKVVDECDSQNGCDDEHAGQPPCRNNIVDGSNAVWNALGLDTNLGVVDVTWSMA
;
A
#
# COMPACT_ATOMS: atom_id res chain seq x y z
N MET A 1 1.91 -69.69 -39.83
CA MET A 1 2.89 -70.51 -39.11
C MET A 1 4.17 -69.71 -38.99
N SER A 2 4.67 -69.53 -37.76
CA SER A 2 6.03 -69.09 -37.37
C SER A 2 6.46 -67.68 -37.84
N SER A 3 7.17 -66.85 -37.07
CA SER A 3 7.81 -67.05 -35.78
C SER A 3 8.00 -65.70 -35.09
N LEU A 4 7.91 -65.79 -33.77
CA LEU A 4 8.16 -64.77 -32.76
C LEU A 4 9.67 -64.50 -32.69
N THR A 5 10.11 -63.24 -32.71
CA THR A 5 11.46 -62.89 -32.23
C THR A 5 11.37 -61.58 -31.47
N LEU A 6 11.35 -61.71 -30.15
CA LEU A 6 11.50 -60.65 -29.16
C LEU A 6 12.83 -59.91 -29.39
N LEU A 7 12.76 -58.59 -29.54
CA LEU A 7 13.87 -57.68 -29.26
C LEU A 7 13.31 -56.51 -28.46
N ILE A 8 13.13 -56.74 -27.16
CA ILE A 8 12.80 -55.70 -26.19
C ILE A 8 14.10 -54.96 -25.90
N ILE A 9 14.38 -53.93 -26.71
CA ILE A 9 15.40 -52.95 -26.39
C ILE A 9 14.82 -52.09 -25.26
N SER A 10 15.27 -52.37 -24.04
CA SER A 10 15.07 -51.53 -22.87
C SER A 10 15.74 -50.17 -23.09
N LEU A 11 15.04 -49.25 -23.76
CA LEU A 11 15.30 -47.82 -23.61
C LEU A 11 14.64 -47.39 -22.30
N SER A 12 15.42 -47.39 -21.22
CA SER A 12 15.15 -46.58 -20.05
C SER A 12 15.19 -45.11 -20.49
N PHE A 13 14.05 -44.61 -20.98
CA PHE A 13 13.78 -43.19 -21.08
C PHE A 13 13.85 -42.65 -19.65
N ASN A 14 15.03 -42.17 -19.27
CA ASN A 14 15.19 -41.20 -18.20
C ASN A 14 14.45 -39.94 -18.69
N ILE A 15 13.14 -39.91 -18.45
CA ILE A 15 12.35 -38.69 -18.51
C ILE A 15 12.89 -37.86 -17.34
N LEU A 16 13.90 -37.05 -17.63
CA LEU A 16 14.24 -35.90 -16.81
C LEU A 16 13.03 -34.98 -16.93
N VAL A 17 12.02 -35.22 -16.09
CA VAL A 17 10.90 -34.31 -15.93
C VAL A 17 11.54 -33.00 -15.49
N LEU A 18 11.66 -32.05 -16.41
CA LEU A 18 11.79 -30.64 -16.07
C LEU A 18 10.48 -30.26 -15.39
N LEU A 19 10.35 -30.68 -14.13
CA LEU A 19 9.44 -30.04 -13.20
C LEU A 19 9.84 -28.57 -13.22
N PRO A 20 8.89 -27.63 -13.43
CA PRO A 20 9.17 -26.26 -13.06
C PRO A 20 9.60 -26.34 -11.60
N LEU A 21 10.78 -25.81 -11.27
CA LEU A 21 11.12 -25.51 -9.89
C LEU A 21 10.03 -24.56 -9.41
N GLN A 22 8.96 -25.11 -8.85
CA GLN A 22 8.09 -24.38 -7.96
C GLN A 22 9.02 -24.03 -6.80
N LEU A 23 9.55 -22.80 -6.82
CA LEU A 23 10.08 -22.18 -5.62
C LEU A 23 8.85 -21.97 -4.73
N ASP A 24 8.43 -23.06 -4.09
CA ASP A 24 7.46 -22.99 -3.01
C ASP A 24 8.12 -22.12 -1.93
N ALA A 25 7.44 -21.05 -1.53
CA ALA A 25 7.88 -20.24 -0.42
C ALA A 25 8.10 -21.15 0.81
N ILE A 26 9.30 -21.10 1.39
CA ILE A 26 9.78 -22.12 2.33
C ILE A 26 9.26 -21.83 3.75
N SER A 27 8.96 -20.57 4.06
CA SER A 27 8.62 -20.15 5.42
C SER A 27 7.48 -19.15 5.51
N SER A 28 6.54 -19.48 6.39
CA SER A 28 5.56 -18.55 6.96
C SER A 28 6.20 -17.72 8.07
N CYS A 29 5.38 -16.97 8.81
CA CYS A 29 5.81 -16.07 9.87
C CYS A 29 6.80 -16.65 10.90
N ASN A 30 7.85 -15.89 11.18
CA ASN A 30 8.98 -16.25 12.03
C ASN A 30 9.80 -17.46 11.55
N GLY A 31 9.47 -18.01 10.37
CA GLY A 31 10.22 -19.09 9.74
C GLY A 31 11.56 -18.62 9.16
N PRO A 32 12.54 -19.51 8.99
CA PRO A 32 13.87 -19.15 8.49
C PRO A 32 13.86 -18.71 7.02
N CYS A 33 14.70 -17.72 6.71
CA CYS A 33 14.93 -17.27 5.34
C CYS A 33 16.37 -16.78 5.16
N ARG A 34 16.81 -16.73 3.90
CA ARG A 34 18.07 -16.12 3.44
C ARG A 34 17.81 -15.06 2.38
N THR A 35 16.79 -15.25 1.56
CA THR A 35 16.39 -14.35 0.48
C THR A 35 14.92 -13.97 0.59
N LEU A 36 14.51 -12.93 -0.12
CA LEU A 36 13.11 -12.47 -0.18
C LEU A 36 12.16 -13.57 -0.67
N ASN A 37 12.61 -14.44 -1.57
CA ASN A 37 11.80 -15.51 -2.15
C ASN A 37 11.57 -16.70 -1.21
N ASP A 38 12.23 -16.72 -0.05
CA ASP A 38 12.09 -17.82 0.91
C ASP A 38 10.83 -17.67 1.77
N CYS A 39 10.18 -16.50 1.73
CA CYS A 39 9.06 -16.12 2.58
C CYS A 39 7.73 -16.14 1.84
N ASP A 40 6.68 -16.63 2.52
CA ASP A 40 5.36 -16.80 1.92
C ASP A 40 4.60 -15.47 1.78
N GLY A 41 3.87 -15.33 0.68
CA GLY A 41 3.04 -14.15 0.39
C GLY A 41 3.82 -12.83 0.32
N GLN A 42 3.46 -11.87 1.17
CA GLN A 42 4.04 -10.52 1.23
C GLN A 42 5.10 -10.37 2.33
N LEU A 43 5.55 -11.48 2.93
CA LEU A 43 6.56 -11.46 3.97
C LEU A 43 7.94 -11.18 3.37
N ILE A 44 8.77 -10.45 4.11
CA ILE A 44 10.17 -10.20 3.74
C ILE A 44 11.11 -10.88 4.72
N CYS A 45 12.32 -11.16 4.24
CA CYS A 45 13.35 -11.76 5.07
C CYS A 45 14.10 -10.69 5.87
N ILE A 46 13.82 -10.60 7.17
CA ILE A 46 14.48 -9.67 8.11
C ILE A 46 15.26 -10.47 9.14
N ASN A 47 16.57 -10.22 9.22
CA ASN A 47 17.46 -10.90 10.18
C ASN A 47 17.34 -12.44 10.12
N GLY A 48 17.18 -12.99 8.91
CA GLY A 48 17.06 -14.42 8.67
C GLY A 48 15.71 -15.03 9.04
N LYS A 49 14.67 -14.20 9.25
CA LYS A 49 13.30 -14.65 9.50
C LYS A 49 12.28 -13.94 8.61
N CYS A 50 11.27 -14.68 8.18
CA CYS A 50 10.13 -14.14 7.45
C CYS A 50 9.27 -13.31 8.39
N ASN A 51 9.15 -12.02 8.10
CA ASN A 51 8.44 -11.07 8.92
C ASN A 51 7.66 -10.08 8.04
N ASP A 52 6.80 -9.32 8.68
CA ASP A 52 6.06 -8.26 8.04
C ASP A 52 6.99 -7.18 7.47
N ASP A 53 6.67 -6.69 6.29
CA ASP A 53 7.41 -5.62 5.64
C ASP A 53 7.04 -4.27 6.30
N PRO A 54 7.97 -3.63 7.02
CA PRO A 54 7.73 -2.38 7.73
C PRO A 54 7.57 -1.19 6.78
N ASP A 55 8.08 -1.30 5.55
CA ASP A 55 8.02 -0.26 4.53
C ASP A 55 6.69 -0.28 3.81
N ILE A 56 5.93 -1.39 3.82
CA ILE A 56 4.56 -1.47 3.26
C ILE A 56 3.48 -1.73 4.32
N GLY A 57 3.86 -2.01 5.57
CA GLY A 57 2.96 -2.11 6.72
C GLY A 57 2.10 -3.37 6.75
N THR A 58 2.62 -4.53 6.31
CA THR A 58 1.89 -5.80 6.45
C THR A 58 1.72 -6.18 7.93
N ASN A 59 0.68 -6.96 8.25
CA ASN A 59 0.44 -7.48 9.60
C ASN A 59 -0.06 -8.93 9.54
N ILE A 60 0.75 -9.76 8.90
CA ILE A 60 0.56 -11.18 8.62
C ILE A 60 1.15 -12.00 9.76
N CYS A 61 2.25 -11.55 10.38
CA CYS A 61 2.93 -12.24 11.48
C CYS A 61 2.50 -11.80 12.88
N GLY A 62 1.72 -10.72 12.97
CA GLY A 62 1.00 -10.33 14.19
C GLY A 62 -0.23 -11.21 14.44
N GLY A 63 0.01 -12.45 14.88
CA GLY A 63 -0.91 -13.37 15.56
C GLY A 63 -2.42 -13.20 15.34
N GLY A 64 -3.04 -14.20 14.69
CA GLY A 64 -4.49 -14.41 14.74
C GLY A 64 -4.99 -14.61 16.17
N GLY A 65 -5.80 -13.67 16.65
CA GLY A 65 -6.50 -13.71 17.93
C GLY A 65 -7.54 -12.60 17.97
N GLY A 66 -8.81 -12.97 18.14
CA GLY A 66 -9.93 -12.03 18.24
C GLY A 66 -9.70 -11.04 19.39
N GLY A 67 -9.79 -9.75 19.07
CA GLY A 67 -9.60 -8.67 20.02
C GLY A 67 -9.78 -7.33 19.33
N SER A 68 -10.74 -6.55 19.82
CA SER A 68 -10.98 -5.15 19.50
C SER A 68 -9.67 -4.34 19.37
N GLY A 69 -9.52 -3.57 18.28
CA GLY A 69 -8.69 -2.35 18.31
C GLY A 69 -7.53 -2.17 17.33
N THR A 70 -7.22 -3.08 16.41
CA THR A 70 -6.15 -2.83 15.40
C THR A 70 -6.71 -2.87 13.98
N CYS A 71 -6.49 -1.79 13.22
CA CYS A 71 -6.83 -1.74 11.80
C CYS A 71 -5.98 -2.77 11.04
N LYS A 72 -6.64 -3.67 10.30
CA LYS A 72 -6.00 -4.74 9.52
C LYS A 72 -6.33 -4.61 8.04
N SER A 73 -5.49 -5.21 7.21
CA SER A 73 -5.76 -5.34 5.79
C SER A 73 -7.06 -6.13 5.56
N SER A 74 -7.86 -5.65 4.61
CA SER A 74 -9.10 -6.27 4.13
C SER A 74 -8.89 -7.22 2.95
N GLY A 75 -7.62 -7.42 2.52
CA GLY A 75 -7.24 -8.28 1.39
C GLY A 75 -6.16 -7.63 0.56
N THR A 76 -5.97 -8.11 -0.67
CA THR A 76 -5.00 -7.53 -1.61
C THR A 76 -5.62 -7.18 -2.95
N LEU A 77 -5.02 -6.23 -3.66
CA LEU A 77 -5.29 -5.90 -5.06
C LEU A 77 -4.04 -6.24 -5.87
N THR A 78 -4.20 -6.97 -6.97
CA THR A 78 -3.07 -7.33 -7.84
C THR A 78 -3.00 -6.36 -9.00
N CYS A 79 -1.87 -5.68 -9.14
CA CYS A 79 -1.58 -4.75 -10.22
C CYS A 79 -0.38 -5.25 -11.01
N GLY A 80 -0.64 -5.76 -12.21
CA GLY A 80 0.36 -6.50 -12.97
C GLY A 80 0.88 -7.70 -12.18
N ALA A 81 2.20 -7.72 -11.91
CA ALA A 81 2.85 -8.79 -11.15
C ALA A 81 2.97 -8.52 -9.64
N LYS A 82 2.47 -7.37 -9.14
CA LYS A 82 2.60 -6.95 -7.74
C LYS A 82 1.28 -7.02 -7.00
N SER A 83 1.31 -7.38 -5.73
CA SER A 83 0.12 -7.43 -4.86
C SER A 83 0.21 -6.36 -3.77
N TYR A 84 -0.80 -5.50 -3.69
CA TYR A 84 -0.88 -4.38 -2.75
C TYR A 84 -1.94 -4.64 -1.69
N PRO A 85 -1.71 -4.32 -0.41
CA PRO A 85 -2.71 -4.49 0.63
C PRO A 85 -3.85 -3.46 0.48
N LYS A 86 -5.08 -3.90 0.78
CA LYS A 86 -6.28 -3.07 0.81
C LYS A 86 -6.72 -2.81 2.24
N TYR A 87 -7.29 -1.65 2.53
CA TYR A 87 -7.76 -1.31 3.87
C TYR A 87 -9.15 -0.65 3.83
N LYS A 88 -9.96 -0.95 4.84
CA LYS A 88 -11.25 -0.27 5.11
C LYS A 88 -11.18 0.64 6.34
N CYS A 89 -9.99 0.76 6.91
CA CYS A 89 -9.74 1.40 8.18
C CYS A 89 -8.39 2.09 8.12
N SER A 90 -8.14 2.95 9.11
CA SER A 90 -6.87 3.63 9.32
C SER A 90 -6.49 3.54 10.79
N PRO A 91 -5.23 3.80 11.17
CA PRO A 91 -4.85 3.90 12.57
C PRO A 91 -5.72 4.91 13.35
N PRO A 92 -5.86 4.78 14.68
CA PRO A 92 -6.67 5.71 15.46
C PRO A 92 -6.20 7.16 15.31
N VAL A 93 -7.16 8.08 15.11
CA VAL A 93 -6.89 9.51 15.11
C VAL A 93 -6.68 10.00 16.54
N THR A 94 -5.60 10.75 16.77
CA THR A 94 -5.20 11.30 18.08
C THR A 94 -4.88 12.80 17.94
N SER A 95 -4.41 13.43 19.02
CA SER A 95 -3.88 14.80 18.99
C SER A 95 -2.54 14.94 18.25
N SER A 96 -1.90 13.83 17.85
CA SER A 96 -0.68 13.81 17.04
C SER A 96 -0.59 12.48 16.28
N THR A 97 -1.51 12.27 15.36
CA THR A 97 -1.65 11.05 14.56
C THR A 97 -0.47 10.90 13.61
N SER A 98 0.29 9.81 13.72
CA SER A 98 1.39 9.51 12.78
C SER A 98 0.85 9.17 11.40
N ALA A 99 1.45 9.73 10.37
CA ALA A 99 1.08 9.51 8.97
C ALA A 99 2.28 9.58 8.04
N LYS A 100 2.08 9.11 6.82
CA LYS A 100 2.95 9.36 5.68
C LYS A 100 2.32 10.49 4.85
N LEU A 101 3.11 11.50 4.52
CA LEU A 101 2.73 12.54 3.57
C LEU A 101 3.22 12.14 2.19
N THR A 102 2.30 12.09 1.22
CA THR A 102 2.58 11.96 -0.22
C THR A 102 2.15 13.23 -0.95
N ASN A 103 2.46 13.32 -2.24
CA ASN A 103 2.09 14.46 -3.07
C ASN A 103 1.07 14.02 -4.13
N ASN A 104 0.01 14.81 -4.29
CA ASN A 104 -1.04 14.59 -5.28
C ASN A 104 -1.37 15.90 -6.01
N ASP A 105 -1.70 15.78 -7.30
CA ASP A 105 -2.23 16.85 -8.13
C ASP A 105 -3.77 16.85 -8.10
N PHE A 106 -4.36 17.87 -7.46
CA PHE A 106 -5.81 18.03 -7.32
C PHE A 106 -6.45 18.83 -8.47
N SER A 107 -5.65 19.23 -9.47
CA SER A 107 -6.13 20.05 -10.58
C SER A 107 -6.76 19.23 -11.69
N GLU A 108 -7.56 19.88 -12.53
CA GLU A 108 -8.18 19.23 -13.69
C GLU A 108 -7.11 18.69 -14.65
N GLY A 109 -7.18 17.39 -14.97
CA GLY A 109 -6.20 16.71 -15.82
C GLY A 109 -4.88 16.36 -15.11
N GLY A 110 -4.82 16.53 -13.78
CA GLY A 110 -3.75 16.03 -12.92
C GLY A 110 -3.79 14.52 -12.71
N ASP A 111 -2.93 14.01 -11.83
CA ASP A 111 -2.82 12.58 -11.51
C ASP A 111 -3.83 12.10 -10.45
N GLY A 112 -4.54 13.02 -9.77
CA GLY A 112 -5.62 12.71 -8.84
C GLY A 112 -6.90 12.15 -9.50
N GLY A 113 -6.93 12.03 -10.82
CA GLY A 113 -8.07 11.47 -11.55
C GLY A 113 -9.25 12.43 -11.65
N GLY A 114 -10.35 12.09 -10.97
CA GLY A 114 -11.60 12.85 -10.98
C GLY A 114 -11.57 14.10 -10.09
N PRO A 115 -12.68 14.85 -10.03
CA PRO A 115 -12.90 15.89 -9.03
C PRO A 115 -12.88 15.30 -7.61
N SER A 116 -12.51 16.10 -6.61
CA SER A 116 -12.40 15.65 -5.23
C SER A 116 -13.76 15.35 -4.57
N GLU A 117 -13.81 14.26 -3.79
CA GLU A 117 -15.05 13.67 -3.27
C GLU A 117 -15.86 14.58 -2.34
N CYS A 118 -15.23 15.53 -1.63
CA CYS A 118 -15.94 16.36 -0.66
C CYS A 118 -16.84 17.43 -1.29
N ASP A 119 -16.46 17.97 -2.44
CA ASP A 119 -17.15 19.12 -3.06
C ASP A 119 -17.33 18.99 -4.58
N GLU A 120 -17.04 17.82 -5.15
CA GLU A 120 -17.15 17.49 -6.58
C GLU A 120 -16.36 18.48 -7.46
N GLY A 121 -15.29 19.05 -6.92
CA GLY A 121 -14.49 20.11 -7.54
C GLY A 121 -13.01 19.75 -7.70
N TYR A 122 -12.37 20.39 -8.68
CA TYR A 122 -10.91 20.42 -8.77
C TYR A 122 -10.35 21.57 -7.91
N HIS A 123 -9.15 21.38 -7.38
CA HIS A 123 -8.44 22.37 -6.58
C HIS A 123 -7.11 22.78 -7.21
N SER A 124 -6.75 24.05 -7.09
CA SER A 124 -5.40 24.47 -7.46
C SER A 124 -4.39 23.83 -6.51
N ASN A 125 -3.26 23.36 -7.02
CA ASN A 125 -2.15 22.87 -6.19
C ASN A 125 -1.47 23.96 -5.35
N ASP A 126 -1.82 25.24 -5.58
CA ASP A 126 -1.45 26.37 -4.71
C ASP A 126 -2.38 26.49 -3.48
N GLU A 127 -3.53 25.83 -3.49
CA GLU A 127 -4.40 25.69 -2.32
C GLU A 127 -3.83 24.63 -1.38
N ARG A 128 -3.88 24.87 -0.06
CA ARG A 128 -3.48 23.86 0.93
C ARG A 128 -4.62 22.88 1.15
N VAL A 129 -4.72 21.91 0.26
CA VAL A 129 -5.70 20.83 0.33
C VAL A 129 -5.04 19.46 0.50
N VAL A 130 -5.78 18.52 1.06
CA VAL A 130 -5.35 17.13 1.25
C VAL A 130 -6.46 16.11 0.98
N ALA A 131 -6.05 14.92 0.56
CA ALA A 131 -6.82 13.69 0.66
C ALA A 131 -6.42 12.91 1.92
N LEU A 132 -7.33 12.11 2.47
CA LEU A 132 -7.04 11.23 3.60
C LEU A 132 -7.36 9.77 3.24
N SER A 133 -6.55 8.82 3.70
CA SER A 133 -6.89 7.39 3.60
C SER A 133 -8.31 7.11 4.09
N ILE A 134 -9.01 6.17 3.44
CA ILE A 134 -10.41 5.77 3.72
C ILE A 134 -10.82 5.83 5.20
N GLY A 135 -10.08 5.18 6.09
CA GLY A 135 -10.45 5.15 7.51
C GLY A 135 -10.34 6.51 8.23
N TRP A 136 -9.47 7.41 7.75
CA TRP A 136 -9.39 8.79 8.21
C TRP A 136 -10.34 9.72 7.47
N TYR A 137 -10.62 9.48 6.20
CA TYR A 137 -11.68 10.18 5.48
C TYR A 137 -13.04 9.97 6.18
N ASN A 138 -13.31 8.70 6.55
CA ASN A 138 -14.46 8.28 7.37
C ASN A 138 -15.77 8.80 6.77
N ASP A 139 -16.08 8.34 5.56
CA ASP A 139 -17.30 8.66 4.80
C ASP A 139 -17.55 10.18 4.74
N GLY A 140 -16.51 10.95 4.41
CA GLY A 140 -16.57 12.40 4.28
C GLY A 140 -16.79 13.16 5.59
N SER A 141 -16.77 12.51 6.75
CA SER A 141 -16.99 13.18 8.05
C SER A 141 -15.97 14.30 8.36
N ARG A 142 -14.83 14.32 7.67
CA ARG A 142 -13.79 15.36 7.77
C ARG A 142 -13.78 16.35 6.61
N CYS A 143 -14.65 16.19 5.62
CA CYS A 143 -14.75 17.10 4.48
C CYS A 143 -14.87 18.56 4.91
N GLY A 144 -14.10 19.42 4.24
CA GLY A 144 -14.05 20.85 4.49
C GLY A 144 -13.38 21.26 5.81
N LYS A 145 -13.01 20.31 6.67
CA LYS A 145 -12.35 20.60 7.96
C LYS A 145 -10.86 20.81 7.75
N MET A 146 -10.28 21.65 8.60
CA MET A 146 -8.84 21.88 8.62
C MET A 146 -8.15 20.84 9.49
N ILE A 147 -7.05 20.31 8.99
CA ILE A 147 -6.08 19.54 9.78
C ILE A 147 -4.79 20.35 9.92
N LYS A 148 -4.09 20.15 11.03
CA LYS A 148 -2.74 20.66 11.25
C LYS A 148 -1.76 19.53 11.00
N ILE A 149 -0.82 19.74 10.09
CA ILE A 149 0.22 18.78 9.72
C ILE A 149 1.56 19.30 10.26
N ARG A 150 2.37 18.41 10.83
CA ARG A 150 3.70 18.69 11.36
C ARG A 150 4.74 17.77 10.74
N ALA A 151 5.74 18.36 10.10
CA ALA A 151 6.88 17.64 9.56
C ALA A 151 7.95 17.38 10.64
N THR A 152 8.85 16.43 10.37
CA THR A 152 9.99 16.09 11.24
C THR A 152 10.96 17.25 11.44
N ASN A 153 11.07 18.16 10.47
CA ASN A 153 11.85 19.40 10.58
C ASN A 153 11.22 20.44 11.54
N GLY A 154 10.08 20.13 12.17
CA GLY A 154 9.38 20.96 13.14
C GLY A 154 8.43 21.99 12.54
N ARG A 155 8.43 22.19 11.22
CA ARG A 155 7.49 23.09 10.53
C ARG A 155 6.08 22.50 10.56
N THR A 156 5.10 23.39 10.57
CA THR A 156 3.68 23.02 10.57
C THR A 156 2.92 23.81 9.53
N THR A 157 1.86 23.21 8.99
CA THR A 157 0.90 23.89 8.12
C THR A 157 -0.52 23.44 8.44
N THR A 158 -1.51 24.21 8.03
CA THR A 158 -2.91 23.76 8.00
C THR A 158 -3.34 23.50 6.56
N ALA A 159 -4.20 22.49 6.39
CA ALA A 159 -4.75 22.12 5.09
C ALA A 159 -6.21 21.67 5.24
N LYS A 160 -7.02 21.94 4.22
CA LYS A 160 -8.43 21.54 4.13
C LYS A 160 -8.51 20.11 3.60
N VAL A 161 -9.27 19.24 4.25
CA VAL A 161 -9.60 17.92 3.70
C VAL A 161 -10.63 18.11 2.59
N VAL A 162 -10.27 17.70 1.38
CA VAL A 162 -11.12 17.79 0.19
C VAL A 162 -11.42 16.44 -0.42
N ASP A 163 -10.66 15.40 -0.08
CA ASP A 163 -10.75 14.14 -0.81
C ASP A 163 -10.46 12.89 0.02
N GLU A 164 -10.80 11.75 -0.58
CA GLU A 164 -10.45 10.41 -0.15
C GLU A 164 -9.20 9.91 -0.90
N CYS A 165 -8.27 9.30 -0.17
CA CYS A 165 -7.20 8.49 -0.77
C CYS A 165 -7.63 7.02 -0.73
N ASP A 166 -8.13 6.50 -1.85
CA ASP A 166 -8.79 5.19 -1.94
C ASP A 166 -7.80 4.06 -1.65
N SER A 167 -8.02 3.36 -0.53
CA SER A 167 -7.21 2.21 -0.09
C SER A 167 -7.88 0.84 -0.34
N GLN A 168 -8.97 0.82 -1.11
CA GLN A 168 -9.69 -0.37 -1.60
C GLN A 168 -9.40 -0.62 -3.09
N ASN A 169 -9.40 0.42 -3.90
CA ASN A 169 -9.36 0.34 -5.36
C ASN A 169 -8.10 1.00 -5.92
N GLY A 170 -7.87 0.82 -7.22
CA GLY A 170 -6.65 1.20 -7.89
C GLY A 170 -6.34 0.29 -9.07
N CYS A 171 -5.32 0.64 -9.83
CA CYS A 171 -4.80 -0.16 -10.94
C CYS A 171 -5.80 -0.36 -12.08
N ASP A 172 -6.71 0.60 -12.20
CA ASP A 172 -7.70 0.73 -13.25
C ASP A 172 -7.58 2.14 -13.87
N ASP A 173 -8.37 2.39 -14.91
CA ASP A 173 -8.31 3.67 -15.64
C ASP A 173 -8.79 4.85 -14.79
N GLU A 174 -9.70 4.62 -13.84
CA GLU A 174 -10.22 5.64 -12.92
C GLU A 174 -9.12 6.17 -12.00
N HIS A 175 -8.23 5.30 -11.55
CA HIS A 175 -7.09 5.63 -10.71
C HIS A 175 -5.79 5.85 -11.51
N ALA A 176 -5.87 6.09 -12.82
CA ALA A 176 -4.72 6.25 -13.71
C ALA A 176 -3.66 5.12 -13.61
N GLY A 177 -4.11 3.90 -13.29
CA GLY A 177 -3.25 2.73 -13.09
C GLY A 177 -2.45 2.73 -11.78
N GLN A 178 -2.66 3.69 -10.88
CA GLN A 178 -1.96 3.79 -9.60
C GLN A 178 -2.41 2.71 -8.61
N PRO A 179 -1.52 2.18 -7.76
CA PRO A 179 -1.89 1.21 -6.72
C PRO A 179 -2.86 1.80 -5.69
N PRO A 180 -3.59 0.95 -4.94
CA PRO A 180 -4.42 1.43 -3.85
C PRO A 180 -3.57 2.19 -2.83
N CYS A 181 -4.14 3.25 -2.30
CA CYS A 181 -3.57 4.05 -1.25
C CYS A 181 -3.30 3.21 0.00
N ARG A 182 -2.32 3.63 0.80
CA ARG A 182 -2.09 3.02 2.11
C ARG A 182 -3.09 3.56 3.12
N ASN A 183 -3.18 2.91 4.28
CA ASN A 183 -4.16 3.26 5.30
C ASN A 183 -3.77 4.41 6.25
N ASN A 184 -2.58 4.99 6.06
CA ASN A 184 -2.02 6.00 6.94
C ASN A 184 -1.46 7.20 6.18
N ILE A 185 -2.13 7.59 5.11
CA ILE A 185 -1.72 8.63 4.16
C ILE A 185 -2.49 9.92 4.42
N VAL A 186 -1.73 11.01 4.43
CA VAL A 186 -2.20 12.36 4.15
C VAL A 186 -1.65 12.71 2.78
N ASP A 187 -2.50 12.83 1.77
CA ASP A 187 -2.03 13.10 0.42
C ASP A 187 -2.14 14.59 0.12
N GLY A 188 -1.01 15.27 -0.04
CA GLY A 188 -0.95 16.73 0.01
C GLY A 188 -0.63 17.40 -1.31
N SER A 189 -1.34 18.49 -1.58
CA SER A 189 -1.01 19.43 -2.66
C SER A 189 0.40 20.02 -2.55
N ASN A 190 0.92 20.57 -3.64
CA ASN A 190 2.22 21.24 -3.67
C ASN A 190 2.36 22.33 -2.61
N ALA A 191 1.29 23.09 -2.35
CA ALA A 191 1.27 24.11 -1.31
C ALA A 191 1.46 23.58 0.12
N VAL A 192 1.02 22.34 0.40
CA VAL A 192 1.26 21.68 1.70
C VAL A 192 2.74 21.37 1.86
N TRP A 193 3.35 20.74 0.86
CA TRP A 193 4.79 20.43 0.84
C TRP A 193 5.65 21.69 0.96
N ASN A 194 5.35 22.71 0.17
CA ASN A 194 6.04 23.99 0.18
C ASN A 194 5.95 24.68 1.55
N ALA A 195 4.77 24.69 2.19
CA ALA A 195 4.60 25.31 3.51
C ALA A 195 5.41 24.58 4.61
N LEU A 196 5.52 23.25 4.50
CA LEU A 196 6.34 22.41 5.36
C LEU A 196 7.83 22.49 5.03
N GLY A 197 8.23 23.15 3.94
CA GLY A 197 9.62 23.24 3.50
C GLY A 197 10.20 21.88 3.12
N LEU A 198 9.39 21.06 2.45
CA LEU A 198 9.75 19.71 2.00
C LEU A 198 9.86 19.67 0.48
N ASP A 199 10.73 18.82 -0.03
CA ASP A 199 10.88 18.55 -1.46
C ASP A 199 9.99 17.39 -1.87
N THR A 200 9.07 17.61 -2.82
CA THR A 200 8.15 16.58 -3.34
C THR A 200 8.90 15.42 -4.01
N ASN A 201 10.14 15.63 -4.48
CA ASN A 201 10.97 14.55 -5.05
C ASN A 201 11.36 13.47 -4.04
N LEU A 202 11.16 13.70 -2.73
CA LEU A 202 11.29 12.66 -1.71
C LEU A 202 10.20 11.58 -1.86
N GLY A 203 9.09 11.90 -2.53
CA GLY A 203 7.95 11.03 -2.77
C GLY A 203 7.08 10.81 -1.53
N VAL A 204 7.69 10.41 -0.42
CA VAL A 204 7.00 10.13 0.84
C VAL A 204 7.83 10.53 2.04
N VAL A 205 7.20 11.17 3.03
CA VAL A 205 7.86 11.52 4.29
C VAL A 205 6.99 11.25 5.51
N ASP A 206 7.62 11.09 6.67
CA ASP A 206 6.92 11.00 7.96
C ASP A 206 6.40 12.35 8.42
N VAL A 207 5.13 12.39 8.84
CA VAL A 207 4.50 13.55 9.47
C VAL A 207 3.63 13.12 10.65
N THR A 208 3.19 14.08 11.45
CA THR A 208 2.03 13.90 12.31
C THR A 208 0.93 14.88 11.95
N TRP A 209 -0.33 14.53 12.24
CA TRP A 209 -1.46 15.41 12.03
C TRP A 209 -2.51 15.32 13.14
N SER A 210 -3.29 16.39 13.28
CA SER A 210 -4.48 16.44 14.13
C SER A 210 -5.55 17.30 13.46
N MET A 211 -6.79 17.24 13.94
CA MET A 211 -7.75 18.31 13.63
C MET A 211 -7.19 19.65 14.12
N ALA A 212 -7.38 20.71 13.35
CA ALA A 212 -6.93 22.07 13.68
C ALA A 212 -7.94 22.84 14.54
#